data_AF-A0A239KK75-F1
#
_entry.id   AF-A0A239KK75-F1
#
_cell.length_a   1.000
_cell.length_b   1.000
_cell.length_c   1.000
_cell.angle_alpha   90.00
_cell.angle_beta   90.00
_cell.angle_gamma   90.00
#
_symmetry.space_group_name_H-M   'P 1'
#
loop_
_entity.id
_entity.type
_entity.pdbx_description
1 polymer ?
#
loop_
_entity_poly.entity_id
_entity_poly.type
_entity_poly.pdbx_seq_one_letter_code
_entity_poly.pdbx_strand_id
1 'polypeptide(L)'
;MDPKTFTILLIIGVLLGVGLRIWDTVRCKRIYTVIVSGPIEQVRAATAKKFSGTFWTPCDGTGEMNWRRNTSDKSCVVSVDFDALPDGNVEVNTGLDAYVTQTGIVQSKGRSKPRKLAKALEKQFPVAAGAPPFDSSL
;
A
#
# COMPACT_ATOMS: atom_id res chain seq x y z
N MET A 1 2.34 -41.77 -16.60
CA MET A 1 2.97 -40.43 -16.73
C MET A 1 4.46 -40.68 -16.84
N ASP A 2 5.08 -40.28 -17.94
CA ASP A 2 6.50 -40.52 -18.14
C ASP A 2 7.35 -39.61 -17.22
N PRO A 3 8.58 -40.03 -16.86
CA PRO A 3 9.43 -39.28 -15.93
C PRO A 3 9.73 -37.86 -16.41
N LYS A 4 9.83 -37.65 -17.73
CA LYS A 4 10.14 -36.34 -18.33
C LYS A 4 8.96 -35.39 -18.18
N THR A 5 7.73 -35.84 -18.44
CA THR A 5 6.51 -35.06 -18.21
C THR A 5 6.32 -34.71 -16.74
N PHE A 6 6.63 -35.62 -15.81
CA PHE A 6 6.59 -35.31 -14.37
C PHE A 6 7.62 -34.22 -13.99
N THR A 7 8.85 -34.31 -14.49
CA THR A 7 9.88 -33.30 -14.25
C THR A 7 9.50 -31.93 -14.84
N ILE A 8 8.93 -31.89 -16.04
CA ILE A 8 8.47 -30.64 -16.67
C ILE A 8 7.35 -29.99 -15.86
N LEU A 9 6.35 -30.75 -15.43
CA LEU A 9 5.27 -30.25 -14.59
C LEU A 9 5.77 -29.71 -13.25
N LEU A 10 6.76 -30.38 -12.64
CA LEU A 10 7.38 -29.94 -11.40
C LEU A 10 8.13 -28.61 -11.57
N ILE A 11 8.91 -28.46 -12.65
CA ILE A 11 9.60 -27.20 -12.98
C ILE A 11 8.59 -26.06 -13.19
N ILE A 12 7.52 -26.30 -13.96
CA ILE A 12 6.47 -25.32 -14.17
C ILE A 12 5.81 -24.91 -12.84
N GLY A 13 5.51 -25.88 -11.98
CA GLY A 13 4.94 -25.61 -10.66
C GLY A 13 5.84 -24.74 -9.78
N VAL A 14 7.15 -25.02 -9.78
CA VAL A 14 8.14 -24.21 -9.04
C VAL A 14 8.24 -22.80 -9.63
N LEU A 15 8.33 -22.66 -10.96
CA LEU A 15 8.42 -21.36 -11.63
C LEU A 15 7.17 -20.51 -11.39
N LEU A 16 5.97 -21.10 -11.45
CA LEU A 16 4.72 -20.41 -11.12
C LEU A 16 4.70 -19.98 -9.65
N GLY A 17 5.13 -20.85 -8.73
CA GLY A 17 5.22 -20.53 -7.31
C GLY A 17 6.15 -19.36 -7.03
N VAL A 18 7.36 -19.37 -7.60
CA VAL A 18 8.33 -18.27 -7.46
C VAL A 18 7.83 -17.00 -8.13
N GLY A 19 7.29 -17.10 -9.35
CA GLY A 19 6.74 -15.96 -10.10
C GLY A 19 5.63 -15.24 -9.33
N LEU A 20 4.69 -15.98 -8.74
CA LEU A 20 3.62 -15.41 -7.90
C LEU A 20 4.17 -14.68 -6.68
N ARG A 21 5.23 -15.20 -6.05
CA ARG A 21 5.87 -14.58 -4.88
C ARG A 21 6.58 -13.27 -5.23
N ILE A 22 7.30 -13.25 -6.36
CA ILE A 22 7.97 -12.05 -6.85
C ILE A 22 6.91 -10.99 -7.23
N TRP A 23 5.89 -11.39 -7.99
CA TRP A 23 4.79 -10.52 -8.38
C TRP A 23 4.10 -9.87 -7.18
N ASP A 24 3.80 -10.67 -6.16
CA ASP A 24 3.24 -10.18 -4.91
C ASP A 24 4.15 -9.16 -4.23
N THR A 25 5.45 -9.43 -4.17
CA THR A 25 6.45 -8.55 -3.55
C THR A 25 6.57 -7.21 -4.29
N VAL A 26 6.49 -7.22 -5.62
CA VAL A 26 6.53 -5.99 -6.44
C VAL A 26 5.26 -5.15 -6.25
N ARG A 27 4.07 -5.77 -6.32
CA ARG A 27 2.78 -5.06 -6.08
C ARG A 27 2.69 -4.39 -4.71
N CYS A 28 3.45 -4.93 -3.79
CA CYS A 28 3.48 -4.59 -2.40
C CYS A 28 4.34 -3.36 -2.09
N LYS A 29 5.42 -3.14 -2.85
CA LYS A 29 6.24 -1.91 -2.79
C LYS A 29 5.58 -0.68 -3.46
N ARG A 30 4.31 -0.77 -3.86
CA ARG A 30 3.64 0.31 -4.56
C ARG A 30 3.32 1.45 -3.61
N ILE A 31 3.86 2.62 -3.95
CA ILE A 31 3.47 3.90 -3.38
C ILE A 31 2.35 4.44 -4.26
N TYR A 32 1.30 4.93 -3.62
CA TYR A 32 0.19 5.58 -4.26
C TYR A 32 0.23 7.06 -3.88
N THR A 33 0.42 7.90 -4.88
CA THR A 33 0.46 9.36 -4.71
C THR A 33 -0.89 9.94 -5.11
N VAL A 34 -1.38 10.89 -4.31
CA VAL A 34 -2.54 11.71 -4.65
C VAL A 34 -2.26 13.15 -4.27
N ILE A 35 -2.61 14.08 -5.15
CA ILE A 35 -2.50 15.51 -4.87
C ILE A 35 -3.90 16.07 -4.66
N VAL A 36 -4.19 16.52 -3.45
CA VAL A 36 -5.49 17.05 -3.05
C VAL A 36 -5.39 18.52 -2.65
N SER A 37 -6.44 19.29 -2.93
CA SER A 37 -6.55 20.68 -2.48
C SER A 37 -7.15 20.75 -1.09
N GLY A 38 -6.44 21.41 -0.17
CA GLY A 38 -6.95 21.69 1.18
C GLY A 38 -5.82 21.81 2.22
N PRO A 39 -6.11 22.31 3.43
CA PRO A 39 -5.11 22.44 4.48
C PRO A 39 -4.56 21.07 4.90
N ILE A 40 -3.23 20.94 5.01
CA ILE A 40 -2.53 19.69 5.38
C ILE A 40 -3.10 19.04 6.65
N GLU A 41 -3.46 19.85 7.65
CA GLU A 41 -4.07 19.37 8.90
C GLU A 41 -5.41 18.66 8.68
N GLN A 42 -6.23 19.13 7.75
CA GLN A 42 -7.51 18.48 7.42
C GLN A 42 -7.28 17.16 6.68
N VAL A 43 -6.26 17.11 5.81
CA VAL A 43 -5.88 15.91 5.06
C VAL A 43 -5.30 14.84 6.01
N ARG A 44 -4.46 15.24 6.97
CA ARG A 44 -3.97 14.40 8.06
C ARG A 44 -5.10 13.83 8.90
N ALA A 45 -6.01 14.69 9.38
CA ALA A 45 -7.15 14.26 10.18
C ALA A 45 -8.09 13.31 9.43
N ALA A 46 -8.35 13.59 8.15
CA ALA A 46 -9.14 12.72 7.28
C ALA A 46 -8.46 11.36 7.08
N THR A 47 -7.14 11.34 6.92
CA THR A 47 -6.34 10.12 6.84
C THR A 47 -6.44 9.33 8.13
N ALA A 48 -6.18 9.95 9.28
CA ALA A 48 -6.30 9.33 10.60
C ALA A 48 -7.68 8.66 10.79
N LYS A 49 -8.75 9.35 10.40
CA LYS A 49 -10.12 8.84 10.46
C LYS A 49 -10.36 7.60 9.61
N LYS A 50 -9.60 7.38 8.52
CA LYS A 50 -9.69 6.13 7.74
C LYS A 50 -9.08 4.94 8.47
N PHE A 51 -8.25 5.17 9.47
CA PHE A 51 -7.63 4.14 10.30
C PHE A 51 -8.17 4.10 11.72
N SER A 52 -8.99 5.07 12.14
CA SER A 52 -9.70 5.06 13.42
C SER A 52 -10.74 3.92 13.46
N GLY A 53 -10.31 2.74 13.88
CA GLY A 53 -11.15 1.56 14.04
C GLY A 53 -10.36 0.38 14.58
N THR A 54 -11.05 -0.63 15.12
CA THR A 54 -10.47 -1.74 15.90
C THR A 54 -9.46 -2.62 15.16
N PHE A 55 -9.39 -2.50 13.83
CA PHE A 55 -8.54 -3.33 12.99
C PHE A 55 -7.16 -2.73 12.72
N TRP A 56 -6.94 -1.44 12.98
CA TRP A 56 -5.68 -0.76 12.68
C TRP A 56 -5.20 0.00 13.91
N THR A 57 -3.92 -0.16 14.23
CA THR A 57 -3.29 0.49 15.37
C THR A 57 -2.13 1.33 14.88
N PRO A 58 -1.99 2.57 15.38
CA PRO A 58 -0.79 3.38 15.16
C PRO A 58 0.45 2.59 15.58
N CYS A 59 1.51 2.67 14.77
CA CYS A 59 2.77 2.02 15.08
C CYS A 59 3.93 2.87 14.55
N ASP A 60 5.16 2.47 14.86
CA ASP A 60 6.33 3.05 14.22
C ASP A 60 6.45 2.54 12.77
N GLY A 61 6.95 3.39 11.88
CA GLY A 61 7.16 3.12 10.45
C GLY A 61 8.01 4.22 9.80
N THR A 62 8.16 4.18 8.47
CA THR A 62 9.02 5.13 7.76
C THR A 62 8.29 6.40 7.30
N GLY A 63 6.96 6.38 7.28
CA GLY A 63 6.17 7.57 6.93
C GLY A 63 5.87 8.47 8.12
N GLU A 64 5.28 9.64 7.87
CA GLU A 64 4.79 10.57 8.90
C GLU A 64 3.72 9.92 9.78
N MET A 65 2.79 9.19 9.16
CA MET A 65 1.76 8.43 9.86
C MET A 65 1.75 6.97 9.43
N ASN A 66 1.79 6.06 10.41
CA ASN A 66 1.93 4.63 10.16
C ASN A 66 0.89 3.80 10.92
N TRP A 67 0.33 2.80 10.25
CA TRP A 67 -0.65 1.89 10.86
C TRP A 67 -0.39 0.44 10.52
N ARG A 68 -0.52 -0.42 11.53
CA ARG A 68 -0.46 -1.87 11.40
C ARG A 68 -1.82 -2.48 11.65
N ARG A 69 -2.14 -3.58 10.96
CA ARG A 69 -3.37 -4.31 11.22
C ARG A 69 -3.24 -5.15 12.50
N ASN A 70 -4.19 -5.03 13.44
CA ASN A 70 -4.20 -5.72 14.74
C ASN A 70 -4.22 -7.25 14.70
N THR A 71 -4.30 -7.86 13.52
CA THR A 71 -4.42 -9.31 13.37
C THR A 71 -3.08 -10.06 13.49
N SER A 72 -1.94 -9.37 13.44
CA SER A 72 -0.61 -9.96 13.68
C SER A 72 0.47 -8.88 13.74
N ASP A 73 1.40 -9.03 14.66
CA ASP A 73 2.63 -8.23 14.82
C ASP A 73 3.55 -8.33 13.58
N LYS A 74 3.30 -9.33 12.72
CA LYS A 74 3.99 -9.58 11.46
C LYS A 74 3.23 -9.08 10.22
N SER A 75 2.23 -8.22 10.41
CA SER A 75 1.48 -7.64 9.30
C SER A 75 2.17 -6.41 8.71
N CYS A 76 1.84 -6.11 7.45
CA CYS A 76 2.38 -4.95 6.76
C CYS A 76 1.97 -3.65 7.48
N VAL A 77 2.91 -2.71 7.53
CA VAL A 77 2.68 -1.34 7.99
C VAL A 77 2.26 -0.51 6.80
N VAL A 78 1.12 0.16 6.89
CA VAL A 78 0.67 1.18 5.93
C VAL A 78 1.23 2.51 6.37
N SER A 79 1.95 3.15 5.48
CA SER A 79 2.69 4.37 5.78
C SER A 79 2.20 5.47 4.88
N VAL A 80 2.10 6.67 5.44
CA VAL A 80 1.55 7.83 4.76
C VAL A 80 2.42 9.04 5.08
N ASP A 81 2.91 9.67 4.04
CA ASP A 81 3.64 10.93 4.06
C ASP A 81 2.80 12.04 3.43
N PHE A 82 2.99 13.26 3.93
CA PHE A 82 2.27 14.44 3.49
C PHE A 82 3.28 15.54 3.17
N ASP A 83 3.22 16.05 1.95
CA ASP A 83 4.02 17.18 1.52
C ASP A 83 3.10 18.35 1.16
N ALA A 84 3.31 19.50 1.80
CA ALA A 84 2.63 20.73 1.44
C ALA A 84 3.28 21.31 0.18
N LEU A 85 2.49 21.51 -0.86
CA LEU A 85 2.95 22.08 -2.13
C LEU A 85 2.83 23.62 -2.14
N PRO A 86 3.65 24.33 -2.94
CA PRO A 86 3.68 25.80 -2.98
C PRO A 86 2.36 26.46 -3.44
N ASP A 87 1.51 25.71 -4.13
CA ASP A 87 0.21 26.14 -4.64
C ASP A 87 -0.94 25.94 -3.63
N GLY A 88 -0.61 25.53 -2.39
CA GLY A 88 -1.59 25.26 -1.34
C GLY A 88 -2.26 23.90 -1.47
N ASN A 89 -1.80 23.04 -2.37
CA ASN A 89 -2.18 21.64 -2.43
C ASN A 89 -1.34 20.79 -1.47
N VAL A 90 -1.78 19.55 -1.26
CA VAL A 90 -1.09 18.57 -0.43
C VAL A 90 -0.90 17.31 -1.25
N GLU A 91 0.35 16.92 -1.41
CA GLU A 91 0.72 15.61 -1.94
C GLU A 91 0.69 14.60 -0.80
N VAL A 92 -0.05 13.51 -1.00
CA VAL A 92 -0.16 12.42 -0.05
C VAL A 92 0.41 11.17 -0.69
N ASN A 93 1.51 10.68 -0.11
CA ASN A 93 2.21 9.50 -0.54
C ASN A 93 1.87 8.36 0.42
N THR A 94 1.20 7.30 -0.05
CA THR A 94 0.86 6.15 0.78
C THR A 94 1.39 4.83 0.24
N GLY A 95 2.12 4.10 1.07
CA GLY A 95 2.79 2.86 0.73
C GLY A 95 2.70 1.81 1.84
N LEU A 96 3.55 0.79 1.72
CA LEU A 96 3.65 -0.30 2.69
C LEU A 96 5.13 -0.56 3.01
N ASP A 97 5.54 -0.45 4.28
CA ASP A 97 6.97 -0.47 4.68
C ASP A 97 7.47 -1.86 5.11
N ALA A 98 6.73 -2.56 5.97
CA ALA A 98 7.18 -3.82 6.57
C ALA A 98 6.78 -5.01 5.68
N TYR A 99 7.77 -5.65 5.03
CA TYR A 99 7.52 -6.60 3.94
C TYR A 99 8.06 -8.02 4.05
N VAL A 100 8.80 -8.37 5.10
CA VAL A 100 9.43 -9.70 5.16
C VAL A 100 9.16 -10.30 6.53
N THR A 101 8.28 -11.29 6.58
CA THR A 101 8.28 -12.23 7.71
C THR A 101 9.58 -13.03 7.67
N GLN A 102 10.09 -13.50 8.80
CA GLN A 102 11.31 -14.34 8.88
C GLN A 102 11.32 -15.55 7.92
N THR A 103 10.16 -15.96 7.39
CA THR A 103 9.99 -17.06 6.43
C THR A 103 9.86 -16.62 4.96
N GLY A 104 10.03 -15.33 4.64
CA GLY A 104 9.86 -14.80 3.29
C GLY A 104 8.40 -14.78 2.79
N ILE A 105 7.42 -14.97 3.69
CA ILE A 105 6.00 -14.98 3.35
C ILE A 105 5.41 -13.59 3.48
N VAL A 106 4.92 -13.05 2.37
CA VAL A 106 4.21 -11.77 2.31
C VAL A 106 2.78 -11.96 2.83
N GLN A 107 2.44 -11.39 3.98
CA GLN A 107 1.04 -11.37 4.40
C GLN A 107 0.24 -10.40 3.50
N SER A 108 -0.79 -10.92 2.84
CA SER A 108 -1.62 -10.14 1.89
C SER A 108 -2.65 -9.24 2.54
N LYS A 109 -2.77 -9.31 3.86
CA LYS A 109 -3.78 -8.60 4.64
C LYS A 109 -3.38 -7.13 4.80
N GLY A 110 -4.15 -6.24 4.17
CA GLY A 110 -3.92 -4.79 4.24
C GLY A 110 -3.40 -4.16 2.94
N ARG A 111 -3.00 -4.98 1.96
CA ARG A 111 -2.41 -4.52 0.67
C ARG A 111 -3.27 -3.54 -0.12
N SER A 112 -4.59 -3.62 -0.01
CA SER A 112 -5.50 -2.70 -0.71
C SER A 112 -5.73 -1.38 0.02
N LYS A 113 -5.25 -1.24 1.26
CA LYS A 113 -5.53 -0.08 2.10
C LYS A 113 -4.88 1.22 1.60
N PRO A 114 -3.61 1.25 1.14
CA PRO A 114 -3.02 2.45 0.55
C PRO A 114 -3.83 2.97 -0.65
N ARG A 115 -4.13 2.07 -1.62
CA ARG A 115 -4.99 2.39 -2.77
C ARG A 115 -6.38 2.90 -2.36
N LYS A 116 -7.01 2.27 -1.36
CA LYS A 116 -8.33 2.69 -0.85
C LYS A 116 -8.26 4.04 -0.15
N LEU A 117 -7.15 4.35 0.52
CA LEU A 117 -6.92 5.64 1.16
C LEU A 117 -6.81 6.74 0.09
N ALA A 118 -5.91 6.57 -0.90
CA ALA A 118 -5.73 7.53 -1.98
C ALA A 118 -7.07 7.85 -2.68
N LYS A 119 -7.82 6.82 -3.11
CA LYS A 119 -9.16 7.00 -3.71
C LYS A 119 -10.19 7.65 -2.77
N ALA A 120 -10.05 7.47 -1.46
CA ALA A 120 -10.97 8.09 -0.51
C ALA A 120 -10.65 9.57 -0.30
N LEU A 121 -9.36 9.95 -0.38
CA LEU A 121 -8.92 11.34 -0.31
C LEU A 121 -9.34 12.10 -1.57
N GLU A 122 -9.19 11.54 -2.77
CA GLU A 122 -9.69 12.14 -4.02
C GLU A 122 -11.20 12.41 -4.03
N LYS A 123 -11.97 11.57 -3.33
CA LYS A 123 -13.43 11.76 -3.22
C LYS A 123 -13.82 12.80 -2.19
N GLN A 124 -12.99 13.00 -1.17
CA GLN A 124 -13.29 13.82 -0.02
C GLN A 124 -12.76 15.25 -0.19
N PHE A 125 -11.66 15.41 -0.93
CA PHE A 125 -11.04 16.68 -1.25
C PHE A 125 -11.05 16.89 -2.77
N PRO A 126 -11.16 18.14 -3.25
CA PRO A 126 -10.95 18.41 -4.68
C PRO A 126 -9.56 17.91 -5.10
N VAL A 127 -9.49 17.19 -6.22
CA VAL A 127 -8.20 16.84 -6.83
C VAL A 127 -7.62 18.11 -7.43
N ALA A 128 -6.33 18.36 -7.18
CA ALA A 128 -5.66 19.55 -7.70
C ALA A 128 -5.74 19.60 -9.23
N ALA A 129 -6.04 20.78 -9.79
CA ALA A 129 -6.13 20.98 -11.23
C ALA A 129 -4.77 20.69 -11.89
N GLY A 130 -4.73 19.74 -12.83
CA GLY A 130 -3.49 19.33 -13.51
C GLY A 130 -2.70 18.25 -12.77
N ALA A 131 -3.17 17.76 -11.61
CA ALA A 131 -2.59 16.57 -11.01
C ALA A 131 -2.74 15.38 -11.96
N PRO A 132 -1.70 14.53 -12.11
CA PRO A 132 -1.85 13.30 -12.87
C PRO A 132 -2.99 12.49 -12.24
N PRO A 133 -3.89 11.92 -13.05
CA PRO A 133 -4.95 11.06 -12.51
C PRO A 133 -4.32 9.94 -11.72
N PHE A 134 -4.96 9.53 -10.63
CA PHE A 134 -4.53 8.38 -9.83
C PHE A 134 -4.15 7.22 -10.74
N ASP A 135 -2.84 6.94 -10.81
CA ASP A 135 -2.35 5.89 -11.69
C ASP A 135 -2.74 4.54 -11.09
N SER A 136 -3.79 3.98 -11.68
CA SER A 136 -4.30 2.67 -11.33
C SER A 136 -3.84 1.57 -12.29
N SER A 137 -3.00 1.92 -13.28
CA SER A 137 -2.73 1.12 -14.48
C SER A 137 -1.58 0.12 -14.34
N LEU A 138 -0.98 0.01 -13.16
CA LEU A 138 -0.01 -1.02 -12.83
C LEU A 138 -0.59 -1.90 -11.73
#